data_AF-A0A4Y7QQ63-F1
#
_entry.id   AF-A0A4Y7QQ63-F1
#
_cell.length_a   1.000
_cell.length_b   1.000
_cell.length_c   1.000
_cell.angle_alpha   90.00
_cell.angle_beta   90.00
_cell.angle_gamma   90.00
#
_symmetry.space_group_name_H-M   'P 1'
#
loop_
_entity.id
_entity.type
_entity.pdbx_description
1 polymer ?
#
loop_
_entity_poly.entity_id
_entity_poly.type
_entity_poly.pdbx_seq_one_letter_code
_entity_poly.pdbx_strand_id
1 'polypeptide(L)'
;MDNFLQLFRDALLISEPLYKSNEVLWHKWNTYYKDVKEDNSKIVTSPYLSPSFSILVQWLEKQQKKGMSSLQIFTKIDQYKNEIHEAIDILIQQELSDVVKSKYEMNSIPIPLENNKVKQEDYYEVNNSAVYYKLRDGIAKNQFEEDEETKIKSYPIETKDSNGVAQLSSHKDEDLRLTNIEEAARWNTLVDGVMSNMDDLTADCLDTITIQWLNEVKSPDEFIDFSYEQVLEMCSIPKAKANGIEYYRAEDKIKVARRIAALASIFIYLNDENEVVVLNDRAEPGKYYEVKREVIKRLFVLDSVVLWRDKNTNEYMGIESCRIKPGSFLSSYLYGSSTTTALLSKKALEYNSYRHKYHKRLIRYLTWQWRIRQMFSSLNRPYSIGGDKGLLAVMGINQNQKPNRIRDQLENVLMDLEQEKVISHWEYEDAVDEEKLTKKNWFQNYYSQLGIRILPPKELINSMESLIKKKNSNVKRAEKAAVKKEDQFINSDESEHLIREKLVFLHTKKKITMRELSVEIGISQPTLSRFYNQKTKRLSDTAKDKLNQWYKRQVIIDKM
;
A
#
# COMPACT_ATOMS: atom_id res chain seq x y z
N MET A 1 34.58 16.81 -11.74
CA MET A 1 34.67 15.33 -11.75
C MET A 1 35.90 14.86 -10.97
N ASP A 2 37.07 15.49 -11.14
CA ASP A 2 38.29 15.14 -10.37
C ASP A 2 38.14 15.18 -8.85
N ASN A 3 37.33 16.12 -8.33
CA ASN A 3 37.07 16.24 -6.90
C ASN A 3 36.37 15.00 -6.28
N PHE A 4 35.59 14.26 -7.08
CA PHE A 4 34.85 13.08 -6.61
C PHE A 4 35.74 11.82 -6.54
N LEU A 5 36.59 11.62 -7.55
CA LEU A 5 37.60 10.55 -7.51
C LEU A 5 38.64 10.80 -6.41
N GLN A 6 38.92 12.06 -6.11
CA GLN A 6 39.77 12.45 -4.98
C GLN A 6 39.12 12.12 -3.63
N LEU A 7 37.82 12.40 -3.45
CA LEU A 7 37.05 12.00 -2.27
C LEU A 7 37.05 10.48 -2.04
N PHE A 8 36.89 9.69 -3.11
CA PHE A 8 36.96 8.23 -3.04
C PHE A 8 38.35 7.73 -2.60
N ARG A 9 39.41 8.34 -3.14
CA ARG A 9 40.79 8.03 -2.77
C ARG A 9 41.08 8.41 -1.31
N ASP A 10 40.62 9.58 -0.89
CA ASP A 10 40.79 10.08 0.47
C ASP A 10 40.03 9.19 1.48
N ALA A 11 38.85 8.70 1.12
CA ALA A 11 38.07 7.77 1.94
C ALA A 11 38.78 6.42 2.11
N LEU A 12 39.44 5.90 1.07
CA LEU A 12 40.30 4.71 1.20
C LEU A 12 41.47 4.99 2.15
N LEU A 13 42.19 6.10 1.98
CA LEU A 13 43.33 6.43 2.84
C LEU A 13 42.92 6.58 4.32
N ILE A 14 41.78 7.22 4.60
CA ILE A 14 41.24 7.41 5.95
C ILE A 14 40.76 6.09 6.58
N SER A 15 40.27 5.16 5.76
CA SER A 15 39.83 3.84 6.27
C SER A 15 40.94 2.81 6.40
N GLU A 16 42.12 3.03 5.80
CA GLU A 16 43.23 2.10 5.85
C GLU A 16 43.65 1.73 7.29
N PRO A 17 43.85 2.68 8.23
CA PRO A 17 44.23 2.35 9.61
C PRO A 17 43.14 1.62 10.40
N LEU A 18 41.88 1.75 9.97
CA LEU A 18 40.71 1.25 10.70
C LEU A 18 40.26 -0.13 10.22
N TYR A 19 40.32 -0.39 8.91
CA TYR A 19 39.65 -1.54 8.28
C TYR A 19 40.56 -2.40 7.40
N LYS A 20 41.86 -2.06 7.24
CA LYS A 20 42.82 -2.89 6.49
C LYS A 20 43.00 -4.30 7.06
N SER A 21 42.78 -4.47 8.37
CA SER A 21 42.80 -5.78 9.04
C SER A 21 41.68 -6.72 8.56
N ASN A 22 40.62 -6.19 7.96
CA ASN A 22 39.55 -6.96 7.33
C ASN A 22 39.81 -7.11 5.83
N GLU A 23 40.56 -8.15 5.45
CA GLU A 23 41.01 -8.37 4.07
C GLU A 23 39.86 -8.43 3.05
N VAL A 24 38.71 -9.00 3.44
CA VAL A 24 37.55 -9.17 2.55
C VAL A 24 36.88 -7.81 2.25
N LEU A 25 36.66 -7.02 3.29
CA LEU A 25 36.10 -5.67 3.17
C LEU A 25 37.05 -4.75 2.41
N TRP A 26 38.34 -4.81 2.75
CA TRP A 26 39.38 -4.01 2.14
C TRP A 26 39.57 -4.31 0.65
N HIS A 27 39.50 -5.59 0.26
CA HIS A 27 39.52 -5.98 -1.14
C HIS A 27 38.30 -5.43 -1.89
N LYS A 28 37.10 -5.53 -1.30
CA LYS A 28 35.86 -5.03 -1.91
C LYS A 28 35.92 -3.52 -2.17
N TRP A 29 36.34 -2.74 -1.18
CA TRP A 29 36.45 -1.27 -1.31
C TRP A 29 37.50 -0.85 -2.34
N ASN A 30 38.65 -1.50 -2.37
CA ASN A 30 39.68 -1.22 -3.38
C ASN A 30 39.23 -1.58 -4.80
N THR A 31 38.48 -2.67 -4.96
CA THR A 31 37.97 -3.10 -6.28
C THR A 31 36.85 -2.17 -6.75
N TYR A 32 35.97 -1.74 -5.84
CA TYR A 32 34.95 -0.74 -6.13
C TYR A 32 35.55 0.61 -6.57
N TYR A 33 36.61 1.06 -5.90
CA TYR A 33 37.34 2.26 -6.32
C TYR A 33 37.97 2.13 -7.71
N LYS A 34 38.56 0.96 -8.04
CA LYS A 34 39.13 0.71 -9.37
C LYS A 34 38.06 0.77 -10.46
N ASP A 35 36.90 0.14 -10.25
CA ASP A 35 35.78 0.18 -11.19
C ASP A 35 35.30 1.60 -11.47
N VAL A 36 35.14 2.40 -10.41
CA VAL A 36 34.69 3.80 -10.53
C VAL A 36 35.75 4.68 -11.18
N LYS A 37 37.05 4.38 -10.98
CA LYS A 37 38.16 5.08 -11.62
C LYS A 37 38.23 4.82 -13.13
N GLU A 38 37.89 3.59 -13.56
CA GLU A 38 37.88 3.22 -14.98
C GLU A 38 36.63 3.73 -15.72
N ASP A 39 35.47 3.76 -15.06
CA ASP A 39 34.22 4.25 -15.62
C ASP A 39 33.32 4.86 -14.54
N ASN A 40 33.12 6.18 -14.62
CA ASN A 40 32.31 6.93 -13.66
C ASN A 40 30.83 6.50 -13.64
N SER A 41 30.31 5.84 -14.69
CA SER A 41 28.95 5.31 -14.68
C SER A 41 28.79 4.07 -13.78
N LYS A 42 29.91 3.47 -13.34
CA LYS A 42 29.94 2.31 -12.45
C LYS A 42 29.73 2.62 -10.96
N ILE A 43 29.53 3.89 -10.60
CA ILE A 43 29.19 4.30 -9.23
C ILE A 43 27.94 3.56 -8.72
N VAL A 44 26.97 3.28 -9.58
CA VAL A 44 25.71 2.60 -9.17
C VAL A 44 25.60 1.19 -9.76
N THR A 45 26.47 0.84 -10.72
CA THR A 45 26.39 -0.41 -11.49
C THR A 45 27.56 -1.35 -11.28
N SER A 46 28.58 -0.97 -10.48
CA SER A 46 29.70 -1.86 -10.15
C SER A 46 29.21 -3.10 -9.41
N PRO A 47 29.68 -4.31 -9.79
CA PRO A 47 29.40 -5.55 -9.05
C PRO A 47 30.01 -5.54 -7.64
N TYR A 48 30.95 -4.62 -7.38
CA TYR A 48 31.61 -4.44 -6.08
C TYR A 48 31.03 -3.28 -5.27
N LEU A 49 29.89 -2.71 -5.68
CA LEU A 49 29.19 -1.65 -4.97
C LEU A 49 29.13 -1.95 -3.46
N SER A 50 29.68 -1.02 -2.68
CA SER A 50 29.71 -1.12 -1.22
C SER A 50 28.95 0.07 -0.60
N PRO A 51 27.73 -0.17 -0.09
CA PRO A 51 26.97 0.79 0.69
C PRO A 51 27.77 1.42 1.85
N SER A 52 28.51 0.62 2.62
CA SER A 52 29.38 1.08 3.72
C SER A 52 30.46 2.04 3.23
N PHE A 53 31.14 1.72 2.12
CA PHE A 53 32.12 2.63 1.52
C PHE A 53 31.47 3.92 0.98
N SER A 54 30.28 3.82 0.40
CA SER A 54 29.55 4.98 -0.14
C SER A 54 29.13 5.94 0.97
N ILE A 55 28.70 5.42 2.13
CA ILE A 55 28.41 6.23 3.32
C ILE A 55 29.68 6.83 3.91
N LEU A 56 30.80 6.10 3.93
CA LEU A 56 32.09 6.66 4.35
C LEU A 56 32.52 7.85 3.48
N VAL A 57 32.35 7.76 2.15
CA VAL A 57 32.64 8.86 1.23
C VAL A 57 31.73 10.07 1.51
N GLN A 58 30.43 9.84 1.76
CA GLN A 58 29.49 10.91 2.11
C GLN A 58 29.83 11.57 3.46
N TRP A 59 30.26 10.78 4.44
CA TRP A 59 30.72 11.29 5.73
C TRP A 59 31.94 12.20 5.55
N LEU A 60 32.92 11.76 4.74
CA LEU A 60 34.12 12.54 4.45
C LEU A 60 33.79 13.84 3.70
N GLU A 61 32.88 13.79 2.72
CA GLU A 61 32.39 14.98 2.01
C GLU A 61 31.74 15.99 2.98
N LYS A 62 30.97 15.49 3.97
CA LYS A 62 30.33 16.32 5.00
C LYS A 62 31.36 16.99 5.92
N GLN A 63 32.45 16.31 6.27
CA GLN A 63 33.52 16.88 7.09
C GLN A 63 34.36 17.90 6.31
N GLN A 64 34.61 17.67 5.02
CA GLN A 64 35.27 18.64 4.15
C GLN A 64 34.44 19.93 3.98
N LYS A 65 33.11 19.81 3.87
CA LYS A 65 32.19 20.97 3.84
C LYS A 65 32.22 21.80 5.13
N LYS A 66 32.65 21.21 6.26
CA LYS A 66 32.88 21.92 7.53
C LYS A 66 34.26 22.57 7.63
N GLY A 67 35.07 22.52 6.56
CA GLY A 67 36.39 23.13 6.49
C GLY A 67 37.54 22.23 6.98
N MET A 68 37.29 20.95 7.25
CA MET A 68 38.35 20.00 7.65
C MET A 68 38.98 19.33 6.43
N SER A 69 40.30 19.36 6.33
CA SER A 69 41.02 18.65 5.26
C SER A 69 41.12 17.14 5.55
N SER A 70 41.19 16.32 4.50
CA SER A 70 41.40 14.87 4.62
C SER A 70 42.66 14.52 5.44
N LEU A 71 43.71 15.35 5.34
CA LEU A 71 44.94 15.20 6.11
C LEU A 71 44.73 15.46 7.61
N GLN A 72 43.90 16.44 7.98
CA GLN A 72 43.54 16.69 9.38
C GLN A 72 42.70 15.57 9.98
N ILE A 73 41.79 14.98 9.19
CA ILE A 73 40.99 13.82 9.61
C ILE A 73 41.89 12.59 9.79
N PHE A 74 42.80 12.34 8.85
CA PHE A 74 43.74 11.21 8.91
C PHE A 74 44.68 11.31 10.13
N THR A 75 45.24 12.50 10.40
CA THR A 75 46.13 12.73 11.56
C THR A 75 45.43 12.62 12.91
N LYS A 76 44.10 12.75 12.95
CA LYS A 76 43.27 12.63 14.17
C LYS A 76 42.29 11.47 14.09
N ILE A 77 42.63 10.43 13.34
CA ILE A 77 41.69 9.34 13.04
C ILE A 77 41.11 8.68 14.29
N ASP A 78 41.89 8.60 15.38
CA ASP A 78 41.45 8.04 16.65
C ASP A 78 40.27 8.82 17.30
N GLN A 79 40.16 10.12 17.03
CA GLN A 79 39.05 10.95 17.53
C GLN A 79 37.76 10.73 16.73
N TYR A 80 37.88 10.40 15.45
CA TYR A 80 36.75 10.16 14.55
C TYR A 80 36.38 8.68 14.43
N LYS A 81 37.20 7.78 14.97
CA LYS A 81 37.02 6.34 14.90
C LYS A 81 35.62 5.90 15.34
N ASN A 82 35.14 6.36 16.50
CA ASN A 82 33.82 5.99 17.01
C ASN A 82 32.68 6.52 16.13
N GLU A 83 32.82 7.76 15.62
CA GLU A 83 31.82 8.36 14.72
C GLU A 83 31.76 7.63 13.37
N ILE A 84 32.92 7.21 12.84
CA ILE A 84 32.99 6.42 11.62
C ILE A 84 32.36 5.04 11.85
N HIS A 85 32.72 4.35 12.94
CA HIS A 85 32.15 3.05 13.29
C HIS A 85 30.63 3.10 13.43
N GLU A 86 30.07 4.08 14.14
CA GLU A 86 28.61 4.25 14.24
C GLU A 86 27.94 4.45 12.87
N ALA A 87 28.60 5.17 11.96
CA ALA A 87 28.04 5.47 10.64
C ALA A 87 28.05 4.26 9.70
N ILE A 88 29.03 3.35 9.79
CA ILE A 88 29.23 2.30 8.78
C ILE A 88 29.24 0.86 9.29
N ASP A 89 29.37 0.58 10.60
CA ASP A 89 29.53 -0.79 11.10
C ASP A 89 28.28 -1.66 10.87
N ILE A 90 27.08 -1.08 10.98
CA ILE A 90 25.82 -1.79 10.65
C ILE A 90 25.81 -2.23 9.19
N LEU A 91 26.28 -1.37 8.29
CA LEU A 91 26.35 -1.65 6.84
C LEU A 91 27.46 -2.65 6.52
N ILE A 92 28.59 -2.59 7.22
CA ILE A 92 29.69 -3.58 7.11
C ILE A 92 29.18 -4.97 7.52
N GLN A 93 28.42 -5.09 8.62
CA GLN A 93 27.87 -6.38 9.04
C GLN A 93 26.84 -6.94 8.06
N GLN A 94 26.01 -6.08 7.47
CA GLN A 94 25.07 -6.47 6.41
C GLN A 94 25.81 -6.94 5.15
N GLU A 95 26.86 -6.23 4.72
CA GLU A 95 27.65 -6.57 3.53
C GLU A 95 28.47 -7.86 3.70
N LEU A 96 29.05 -8.10 4.87
CA LEU A 96 29.85 -9.30 5.13
C LEU A 96 28.95 -10.54 5.29
N SER A 97 27.73 -10.38 5.82
CA SER A 97 26.75 -11.46 5.91
C SER A 97 26.30 -11.99 4.53
N ASP A 98 26.31 -11.14 3.51
CA ASP A 98 26.02 -11.53 2.12
C ASP A 98 27.23 -12.17 1.42
N VAL A 99 28.47 -11.80 1.78
CA VAL A 99 29.70 -12.37 1.20
C VAL A 99 30.02 -13.77 1.77
N VAL A 100 29.69 -14.04 3.04
CA VAL A 100 29.86 -15.37 3.62
C VAL A 100 28.91 -16.38 2.97
N LYS A 101 27.70 -15.97 2.58
CA LYS A 101 26.74 -16.85 1.87
C LYS A 101 27.21 -17.24 0.46
N SER A 102 27.96 -16.39 -0.25
CA SER A 102 28.39 -16.71 -1.62
C SER A 102 29.58 -17.67 -1.71
N LYS A 103 30.37 -17.84 -0.65
CA LYS A 103 31.50 -18.78 -0.64
C LYS A 103 31.11 -20.23 -0.29
N TYR A 104 29.99 -20.45 0.40
CA TYR A 104 29.55 -21.79 0.81
C TYR A 104 28.70 -22.54 -0.23
N GLU A 105 28.31 -21.92 -1.34
CA GLU A 105 27.49 -22.58 -2.37
C GLU A 105 28.28 -23.45 -3.36
N MET A 106 29.62 -23.49 -3.29
CA MET A 106 30.41 -24.17 -4.33
C MET A 106 31.00 -25.54 -3.97
N ASN A 107 30.96 -26.00 -2.70
CA ASN A 107 31.48 -27.34 -2.37
C ASN A 107 30.87 -27.91 -1.08
N SER A 108 29.78 -28.70 -1.18
CA SER A 108 29.61 -29.92 -0.38
C SER A 108 28.28 -30.64 -0.68
N ILE A 109 28.41 -31.97 -0.77
CA ILE A 109 27.42 -33.05 -0.90
C ILE A 109 26.21 -32.86 0.03
N PRO A 110 24.99 -33.30 -0.38
CA PRO A 110 23.77 -33.01 0.37
C PRO A 110 23.70 -33.84 1.66
N ILE A 111 23.79 -33.15 2.80
CA ILE A 111 23.33 -33.64 4.10
C ILE A 111 21.96 -32.97 4.33
N PRO A 112 20.93 -33.70 4.82
CA PRO A 112 19.57 -33.17 4.91
C PRO A 112 19.52 -32.11 6.01
N LEU A 113 19.45 -30.84 5.60
CA LEU A 113 19.13 -29.74 6.50
C LEU A 113 17.63 -29.78 6.81
N GLU A 114 17.34 -30.02 8.09
CA GLU A 114 16.04 -29.81 8.69
C GLU A 114 15.48 -28.43 8.32
N ASN A 115 14.24 -28.47 7.85
CA ASN A 115 13.25 -27.41 7.70
C ASN A 115 13.62 -26.04 8.30
N ASN A 116 14.17 -25.15 7.48
CA ASN A 116 13.99 -23.70 7.61
C ASN A 116 13.21 -23.15 6.40
N LYS A 117 12.02 -23.71 6.16
CA LYS A 117 10.93 -22.97 5.53
C LYS A 117 10.40 -22.00 6.59
N VAL A 118 10.88 -20.77 6.59
CA VAL A 118 10.32 -19.69 7.41
C VAL A 118 8.83 -19.58 7.10
N LYS A 119 7.99 -19.59 8.15
CA LYS A 119 6.53 -19.66 8.11
C LYS A 119 5.91 -18.48 7.36
N GLN A 120 5.69 -18.66 6.07
CA GLN A 120 4.76 -17.82 5.29
C GLN A 120 3.29 -18.06 5.71
N GLU A 121 3.06 -18.97 6.66
CA GLU A 121 1.75 -19.44 7.10
C GLU A 121 1.08 -18.56 8.16
N ASP A 122 1.71 -17.55 8.76
CA ASP A 122 1.10 -16.79 9.88
C ASP A 122 0.58 -15.39 9.51
N TYR A 123 0.73 -14.99 8.23
CA TYR A 123 0.33 -13.68 7.72
C TYR A 123 -0.41 -13.77 6.39
N TYR A 124 -1.35 -12.84 6.15
CA TYR A 124 -2.04 -12.63 4.89
C TYR A 124 -1.51 -11.38 4.17
N GLU A 125 -1.34 -11.46 2.86
CA GLU A 125 -1.09 -10.28 2.04
C GLU A 125 -2.40 -9.47 1.92
N VAL A 126 -2.34 -8.19 2.32
CA VAL A 126 -3.50 -7.28 2.27
C VAL A 126 -3.13 -5.95 1.64
N ASN A 127 -4.16 -5.19 1.28
CA ASN A 127 -3.99 -3.82 0.83
C ASN A 127 -3.65 -2.86 1.99
N ASN A 128 -2.84 -1.85 1.68
CA ASN A 128 -2.36 -0.82 2.60
C ASN A 128 -2.67 0.61 2.12
N SER A 129 -3.52 0.77 1.11
CA SER A 129 -3.98 2.11 0.72
C SER A 129 -4.73 2.77 1.88
N ALA A 130 -4.62 4.10 1.98
CA ALA A 130 -5.37 4.87 2.97
C ALA A 130 -6.89 4.71 2.76
N VAL A 131 -7.31 4.64 1.49
CA VAL A 131 -8.70 4.36 1.07
C VAL A 131 -9.20 3.04 1.65
N TYR A 132 -8.45 1.95 1.46
CA TYR A 132 -8.84 0.64 1.98
C TYR A 132 -8.92 0.62 3.51
N TYR A 133 -7.93 1.21 4.19
CA TYR A 133 -7.96 1.31 5.65
C TYR A 133 -9.19 2.08 6.14
N LYS A 134 -9.49 3.24 5.53
CA LYS A 134 -10.64 4.08 5.90
C LYS A 134 -11.96 3.37 5.67
N LEU A 135 -12.15 2.74 4.52
CA LEU A 135 -13.35 1.96 4.23
C LEU A 135 -13.54 0.84 5.26
N ARG A 136 -12.48 0.08 5.54
CA ARG A 136 -12.52 -1.00 6.54
C ARG A 136 -12.84 -0.49 7.95
N ASP A 137 -12.27 0.65 8.35
CA ASP A 137 -12.52 1.27 9.66
C ASP A 137 -13.97 1.77 9.78
N GLY A 138 -14.49 2.42 8.73
CA GLY A 138 -15.88 2.89 8.66
C GLY A 138 -16.89 1.74 8.75
N ILE A 139 -16.63 0.63 8.05
CA ILE A 139 -17.43 -0.61 8.14
C ILE A 139 -17.38 -1.20 9.55
N ALA A 140 -16.18 -1.38 10.12
CA ALA A 140 -16.02 -2.02 11.43
C ALA A 140 -16.69 -1.24 12.56
N LYS A 141 -16.70 0.09 12.47
CA LYS A 141 -17.27 1.00 13.47
C LYS A 141 -18.72 1.42 13.20
N ASN A 142 -19.31 0.96 12.10
CA ASN A 142 -20.65 1.36 11.66
C ASN A 142 -20.81 2.90 11.53
N GLN A 143 -19.85 3.56 10.88
CA GLN A 143 -19.81 5.03 10.72
C GLN A 143 -20.65 5.54 9.54
N PHE A 144 -21.53 4.73 8.99
CA PHE A 144 -22.41 5.14 7.90
C PHE A 144 -23.58 5.95 8.49
N GLU A 145 -23.58 7.24 8.23
CA GLU A 145 -24.56 8.20 8.76
C GLU A 145 -25.68 8.42 7.76
N GLU A 146 -26.92 8.50 8.25
CA GLU A 146 -28.10 8.75 7.42
C GLU A 146 -28.13 10.24 7.04
N ASP A 147 -28.11 10.52 5.74
CA ASP A 147 -28.28 11.87 5.22
C ASP A 147 -29.73 12.35 5.46
N GLU A 148 -29.87 13.56 6.02
CA GLU A 148 -31.16 14.15 6.38
C GLU A 148 -32.10 14.34 5.18
N GLU A 149 -31.56 14.56 3.98
CA GLU A 149 -32.35 14.78 2.76
C GLU A 149 -32.69 13.48 2.04
N THR A 150 -31.71 12.60 1.85
CA THR A 150 -31.85 11.41 1.01
C THR A 150 -32.24 10.14 1.78
N LYS A 151 -32.10 10.14 3.11
CA LYS A 151 -32.19 8.95 3.99
C LYS A 151 -31.23 7.82 3.60
N ILE A 152 -30.23 8.15 2.77
CA ILE A 152 -29.20 7.20 2.34
C ILE A 152 -28.08 7.27 3.37
N LYS A 153 -27.63 6.09 3.80
CA LYS A 153 -26.51 5.99 4.72
C LYS A 153 -25.19 6.10 3.95
N SER A 154 -24.35 7.05 4.34
CA SER A 154 -23.10 7.36 3.64
C SER A 154 -21.91 7.50 4.59
N TYR A 155 -20.71 7.29 4.06
CA TYR A 155 -19.44 7.44 4.77
C TYR A 155 -18.42 8.14 3.86
N PRO A 156 -17.90 9.32 4.25
CA PRO A 156 -16.90 10.03 3.47
C PRO A 156 -15.54 9.31 3.54
N ILE A 157 -14.99 9.00 2.37
CA ILE A 157 -13.63 8.48 2.19
C ILE A 157 -12.75 9.66 1.76
N GLU A 158 -12.27 10.40 2.77
CA GLU A 158 -11.33 11.50 2.56
C GLU A 158 -9.89 11.03 2.78
N THR A 159 -9.10 11.12 1.72
CA THR A 159 -7.65 10.91 1.77
C THR A 159 -6.94 12.05 1.06
N LYS A 160 -5.60 12.14 1.18
CA LYS A 160 -4.84 13.19 0.51
C LYS A 160 -4.97 13.16 -1.02
N ASP A 161 -5.17 11.97 -1.59
CA ASP A 161 -5.07 11.73 -3.03
C ASP A 161 -6.43 11.36 -3.67
N SER A 162 -7.47 11.13 -2.87
CA SER A 162 -8.81 10.81 -3.37
C SER A 162 -9.88 11.21 -2.37
N ASN A 163 -10.93 11.85 -2.87
CA ASN A 163 -12.17 12.12 -2.15
C ASN A 163 -13.30 11.31 -2.79
N GLY A 164 -13.95 10.47 -2.00
CA GLY A 164 -15.13 9.73 -2.43
C GLY A 164 -16.08 9.54 -1.27
N VAL A 165 -17.27 9.05 -1.56
CA VAL A 165 -18.30 8.74 -0.57
C VAL A 165 -18.71 7.29 -0.78
N ALA A 166 -18.57 6.46 0.25
CA ALA A 166 -19.18 5.14 0.26
C ALA A 166 -20.64 5.31 0.67
N GLN A 167 -21.58 4.92 -0.18
CA GLN A 167 -23.00 4.96 0.11
C GLN A 167 -23.58 3.55 0.10
N LEU A 168 -24.48 3.30 1.05
CA LEU A 168 -25.33 2.13 1.07
C LEU A 168 -26.52 2.40 0.16
N SER A 169 -26.55 1.76 -1.00
CA SER A 169 -27.60 2.02 -1.98
C SER A 169 -28.18 0.72 -2.52
N SER A 170 -29.50 0.71 -2.68
CA SER A 170 -30.25 -0.28 -3.45
C SER A 170 -30.44 0.18 -4.90
N HIS A 171 -29.48 0.96 -5.43
CA HIS A 171 -29.54 1.57 -6.75
C HIS A 171 -30.11 0.57 -7.76
N LYS A 172 -31.22 0.94 -8.41
CA LYS A 172 -31.84 0.11 -9.45
C LYS A 172 -30.82 -0.02 -10.56
N ASP A 173 -30.31 -1.22 -10.71
CA ASP A 173 -29.27 -1.53 -11.64
C ASP A 173 -29.91 -2.13 -12.88
N GLU A 174 -29.72 -1.49 -14.03
CA GLU A 174 -29.84 -2.17 -15.31
C GLU A 174 -28.58 -3.02 -15.59
N ASP A 175 -27.49 -2.79 -14.84
CA ASP A 175 -26.15 -3.34 -15.04
C ASP A 175 -25.77 -4.46 -14.05
N LEU A 176 -26.65 -4.78 -13.10
CA LEU A 176 -26.65 -6.14 -12.57
C LEU A 176 -27.05 -7.01 -13.77
N ARG A 177 -26.19 -7.95 -14.19
CA ARG A 177 -26.63 -9.09 -15.01
C ARG A 177 -27.64 -9.99 -14.26
N LEU A 178 -28.35 -9.45 -13.28
CA LEU A 178 -29.68 -9.87 -12.89
C LEU A 178 -30.58 -9.58 -14.08
N THR A 179 -30.55 -10.49 -15.06
CA THR A 179 -31.31 -10.42 -16.32
C THR A 179 -32.83 -10.31 -16.13
N ASN A 180 -33.31 -10.40 -14.89
CA ASN A 180 -34.72 -10.41 -14.53
C ASN A 180 -35.05 -9.23 -13.57
N ILE A 181 -36.06 -8.43 -13.92
CA ILE A 181 -36.61 -7.33 -13.10
C ILE A 181 -36.97 -7.82 -11.69
N GLU A 182 -37.40 -9.08 -11.57
CA GLU A 182 -37.66 -9.67 -10.27
C GLU A 182 -36.38 -9.88 -9.46
N GLU A 183 -35.24 -10.25 -10.05
CA GLU A 183 -33.95 -10.39 -9.34
C GLU A 183 -33.46 -9.07 -8.75
N ALA A 184 -33.63 -7.96 -9.48
CA ALA A 184 -33.30 -6.63 -8.97
C ALA A 184 -34.22 -6.24 -7.80
N ALA A 185 -35.52 -6.55 -7.88
CA ALA A 185 -36.43 -6.37 -6.75
C ALA A 185 -36.07 -7.27 -5.55
N ARG A 186 -35.67 -8.53 -5.81
CA ARG A 186 -35.19 -9.50 -4.81
C ARG A 186 -33.95 -8.98 -4.07
N TRP A 187 -33.01 -8.39 -4.82
CA TRP A 187 -31.80 -7.76 -4.28
C TRP A 187 -32.16 -6.62 -3.34
N ASN A 188 -33.03 -5.71 -3.76
CA ASN A 188 -33.41 -4.54 -2.96
C ASN A 188 -34.04 -4.93 -1.62
N THR A 189 -34.92 -5.94 -1.59
CA THR A 189 -35.51 -6.43 -0.33
C THR A 189 -34.47 -7.02 0.63
N LEU A 190 -33.49 -7.74 0.10
CA LEU A 190 -32.40 -8.32 0.91
C LEU A 190 -31.50 -7.20 1.45
N VAL A 191 -31.12 -6.25 0.59
CA VAL A 191 -30.30 -5.09 0.92
C VAL A 191 -30.96 -4.26 2.01
N ASP A 192 -32.22 -3.86 1.85
CA ASP A 192 -32.94 -3.01 2.82
C ASP A 192 -33.02 -3.63 4.22
N GLY A 193 -33.17 -4.97 4.31
CA GLY A 193 -33.16 -5.68 5.60
C GLY A 193 -31.77 -5.80 6.27
N VAL A 194 -30.70 -5.65 5.49
CA VAL A 194 -29.31 -5.84 5.92
C VAL A 194 -28.58 -4.50 6.18
N MET A 195 -29.05 -3.38 5.61
CA MET A 195 -28.41 -2.05 5.66
C MET A 195 -28.31 -1.42 7.07
N SER A 196 -28.82 -2.07 8.12
CA SER A 196 -28.93 -1.43 9.43
C SER A 196 -27.66 -1.50 10.28
N ASN A 197 -26.83 -2.55 10.18
CA ASN A 197 -25.75 -2.78 11.16
C ASN A 197 -24.50 -3.41 10.53
N MET A 198 -23.52 -2.59 10.15
CA MET A 198 -22.17 -3.06 9.89
C MET A 198 -21.41 -3.27 11.19
N ASP A 199 -20.42 -4.17 11.16
CA ASP A 199 -19.63 -4.53 12.33
C ASP A 199 -18.25 -5.06 11.95
N ASP A 200 -17.45 -5.41 12.95
CA ASP A 200 -16.12 -6.01 12.76
C ASP A 200 -16.16 -7.31 11.95
N LEU A 201 -17.28 -8.07 11.98
CA LEU A 201 -17.46 -9.28 11.15
C LEU A 201 -17.72 -8.92 9.68
N THR A 202 -18.37 -7.79 9.41
CA THR A 202 -18.52 -7.24 8.06
C THR A 202 -17.15 -6.82 7.50
N ALA A 203 -16.31 -6.22 8.34
CA ALA A 203 -14.91 -5.93 7.98
C ALA A 203 -14.07 -7.22 7.79
N ASP A 204 -14.33 -8.28 8.57
CA ASP A 204 -13.71 -9.60 8.35
C ASP A 204 -14.12 -10.20 7.00
N CYS A 205 -15.37 -10.04 6.59
CA CYS A 205 -15.82 -10.47 5.26
C CYS A 205 -15.08 -9.72 4.14
N LEU A 206 -14.89 -8.40 4.28
CA LEU A 206 -14.12 -7.58 3.33
C LEU A 206 -12.67 -8.07 3.22
N ASP A 207 -12.01 -8.27 4.37
CA ASP A 207 -10.64 -8.79 4.41
C ASP A 207 -10.56 -10.19 3.78
N THR A 208 -11.49 -11.10 4.11
CA THR A 208 -11.53 -12.47 3.57
C THR A 208 -11.68 -12.47 2.04
N ILE A 209 -12.67 -11.74 1.50
CA ILE A 209 -12.90 -11.66 0.05
C ILE A 209 -11.65 -11.13 -0.67
N THR A 210 -11.06 -10.03 -0.16
CA THR A 210 -9.90 -9.43 -0.81
C THR A 210 -8.64 -10.30 -0.71
N ILE A 211 -8.42 -10.98 0.42
CA ILE A 211 -7.28 -11.91 0.60
C ILE A 211 -7.42 -13.09 -0.36
N GLN A 212 -8.59 -13.71 -0.45
CA GLN A 212 -8.80 -14.85 -1.34
C GLN A 212 -8.67 -14.46 -2.80
N TRP A 213 -9.26 -13.33 -3.17
CA TRP A 213 -9.12 -12.80 -4.51
C TRP A 213 -7.64 -12.59 -4.87
N LEU A 214 -6.88 -11.90 -4.02
CA LEU A 214 -5.43 -11.67 -4.22
C LEU A 214 -4.61 -12.97 -4.37
N ASN A 215 -5.03 -14.05 -3.72
CA ASN A 215 -4.34 -15.34 -3.77
C ASN A 215 -4.66 -16.15 -5.04
N GLU A 216 -5.85 -15.99 -5.60
CA GLU A 216 -6.35 -16.80 -6.72
C GLU A 216 -6.16 -16.13 -8.08
N VAL A 217 -6.32 -14.80 -8.17
CA VAL A 217 -6.39 -14.13 -9.47
C VAL A 217 -5.04 -13.88 -10.13
N LYS A 218 -5.05 -14.02 -11.46
CA LYS A 218 -3.94 -13.65 -12.35
C LYS A 218 -4.18 -12.32 -13.06
N SER A 219 -5.39 -11.77 -12.99
CA SER A 219 -5.80 -10.54 -13.65
C SER A 219 -6.74 -9.73 -12.74
N PRO A 220 -6.74 -8.38 -12.81
CA PRO A 220 -7.64 -7.54 -12.01
C PRO A 220 -9.13 -7.71 -12.33
N ASP A 221 -9.47 -8.37 -13.43
CA ASP A 221 -10.86 -8.54 -13.87
C ASP A 221 -11.46 -9.93 -13.64
N GLU A 222 -10.69 -10.84 -13.04
CA GLU A 222 -11.07 -12.23 -12.85
C GLU A 222 -11.98 -12.41 -11.62
N PHE A 223 -12.98 -13.29 -11.75
CA PHE A 223 -13.93 -13.65 -10.70
C PHE A 223 -13.46 -14.91 -9.97
N ILE A 224 -13.62 -14.92 -8.66
CA ILE A 224 -13.39 -16.10 -7.81
C ILE A 224 -14.72 -16.67 -7.30
N ASP A 225 -14.75 -17.96 -7.00
CA ASP A 225 -15.90 -18.60 -6.37
C ASP A 225 -15.78 -18.41 -4.85
N PHE A 226 -16.78 -17.77 -4.24
CA PHE A 226 -16.75 -17.37 -2.84
C PHE A 226 -18.04 -17.77 -2.12
N SER A 227 -17.92 -18.28 -0.91
CA SER A 227 -19.06 -18.63 -0.06
C SER A 227 -18.84 -18.20 1.39
N TYR A 228 -19.90 -18.32 2.20
CA TYR A 228 -19.80 -18.06 3.63
C TYR A 228 -18.77 -18.96 4.35
N GLU A 229 -18.49 -20.16 3.83
CA GLU A 229 -17.59 -21.14 4.46
C GLU A 229 -16.17 -20.61 4.58
N GLN A 230 -15.70 -19.92 3.53
CA GLN A 230 -14.40 -19.28 3.49
C GLN A 230 -14.20 -18.27 4.63
N VAL A 231 -15.21 -17.45 4.94
CA VAL A 231 -15.16 -16.51 6.06
C VAL A 231 -15.15 -17.25 7.39
N LEU A 232 -16.01 -18.27 7.54
CA LEU A 232 -16.09 -19.06 8.78
C LEU A 232 -14.77 -19.78 9.10
N GLU A 233 -14.09 -20.27 8.07
CA GLU A 233 -12.78 -20.91 8.17
C GLU A 233 -11.69 -19.90 8.54
N MET A 234 -11.57 -18.80 7.80
CA MET A 234 -10.54 -17.78 8.06
C MET A 234 -10.72 -17.08 9.41
N CYS A 235 -11.95 -16.94 9.89
CA CYS A 235 -12.26 -16.39 11.22
C CYS A 235 -12.16 -17.43 12.34
N SER A 236 -11.72 -18.67 12.07
CA SER A 236 -11.63 -19.76 13.05
C SER A 236 -12.91 -19.97 13.88
N ILE A 237 -14.08 -19.87 13.24
CA ILE A 237 -15.35 -20.08 13.95
C ILE A 237 -15.45 -21.56 14.35
N PRO A 238 -15.76 -21.89 15.62
CA PRO A 238 -15.78 -23.28 16.06
C PRO A 238 -16.91 -24.07 15.41
N LYS A 239 -16.57 -25.26 14.89
CA LYS A 239 -17.56 -26.23 14.39
C LYS A 239 -18.21 -26.96 15.56
N ALA A 240 -19.53 -27.16 15.50
CA ALA A 240 -20.25 -28.04 16.39
C ALA A 240 -20.07 -29.50 15.94
N LYS A 241 -20.09 -30.45 16.88
CA LYS A 241 -20.04 -31.88 16.60
C LYS A 241 -21.38 -32.52 16.95
N ALA A 242 -22.01 -33.18 15.99
CA ALA A 242 -23.14 -34.07 16.22
C ALA A 242 -22.97 -35.32 15.37
N ASN A 243 -23.21 -36.50 15.96
CA ASN A 243 -23.14 -37.80 15.27
C ASN A 243 -21.82 -38.04 14.49
N GLY A 244 -20.69 -37.54 15.01
CA GLY A 244 -19.38 -37.67 14.38
C GLY A 244 -19.12 -36.72 13.20
N ILE A 245 -20.08 -35.87 12.83
CA ILE A 245 -19.96 -34.87 11.76
C ILE A 245 -19.72 -33.50 12.37
N GLU A 246 -18.68 -32.80 11.90
CA GLU A 246 -18.41 -31.41 12.23
C GLU A 246 -19.18 -30.48 11.29
N TYR A 247 -19.91 -29.50 11.85
CA TYR A 247 -20.69 -28.56 11.06
C TYR A 247 -20.71 -27.16 11.71
N TYR A 248 -20.87 -26.12 10.89
CA TYR A 248 -21.12 -24.76 11.38
C TYR A 248 -22.59 -24.59 11.77
N ARG A 249 -22.84 -23.89 12.87
CA ARG A 249 -24.22 -23.61 13.32
C ARG A 249 -24.94 -22.74 12.30
N ALA A 250 -26.22 -22.99 12.07
CA ALA A 250 -27.04 -22.24 11.11
C ALA A 250 -27.00 -20.72 11.38
N GLU A 251 -27.00 -20.33 12.66
CA GLU A 251 -26.88 -18.92 13.06
C GLU A 251 -25.60 -18.26 12.54
N ASP A 252 -24.45 -18.94 12.64
CA ASP A 252 -23.16 -18.39 12.22
C ASP A 252 -23.09 -18.29 10.69
N LYS A 253 -23.64 -19.29 9.99
CA LYS A 253 -23.78 -19.25 8.53
C LYS A 253 -24.62 -18.07 8.06
N ILE A 254 -25.82 -17.89 8.65
CA ILE A 254 -26.73 -16.79 8.31
C ILE A 254 -26.12 -15.42 8.64
N LYS A 255 -25.41 -15.30 9.77
CA LYS A 255 -24.71 -14.06 10.13
C LYS A 255 -23.71 -13.64 9.07
N VAL A 256 -22.89 -14.56 8.56
CA VAL A 256 -21.92 -14.26 7.50
C VAL A 256 -22.63 -13.95 6.18
N ALA A 257 -23.62 -14.76 5.79
CA ALA A 257 -24.38 -14.58 4.56
C ALA A 257 -25.03 -13.19 4.45
N ARG A 258 -25.56 -12.66 5.56
CA ARG A 258 -26.08 -11.28 5.63
C ARG A 258 -24.99 -10.25 5.38
N ARG A 259 -23.79 -10.44 5.94
CA ARG A 259 -22.69 -9.46 5.85
C ARG A 259 -22.04 -9.45 4.47
N ILE A 260 -21.99 -10.58 3.78
CA ILE A 260 -21.57 -10.65 2.38
C ILE A 260 -22.53 -9.79 1.52
N ALA A 261 -23.83 -9.90 1.76
CA ALA A 261 -24.81 -9.06 1.07
C ALA A 261 -24.68 -7.57 1.42
N ALA A 262 -24.39 -7.25 2.69
CA ALA A 262 -24.13 -5.88 3.15
C ALA A 262 -22.93 -5.23 2.43
N LEU A 263 -21.90 -6.00 2.12
CA LEU A 263 -20.73 -5.50 1.39
C LEU A 263 -21.02 -5.27 -0.08
N ALA A 264 -21.82 -6.14 -0.68
CA ALA A 264 -22.16 -6.05 -2.09
C ALA A 264 -23.11 -4.89 -2.42
N SER A 265 -23.81 -4.33 -1.42
CA SER A 265 -24.63 -3.12 -1.55
C SER A 265 -23.86 -1.81 -1.33
N ILE A 266 -22.55 -1.86 -1.09
CA ILE A 266 -21.73 -0.66 -0.97
C ILE A 266 -21.39 -0.14 -2.37
N PHE A 267 -21.83 1.07 -2.65
CA PHE A 267 -21.44 1.85 -3.83
C PHE A 267 -20.45 2.93 -3.41
N ILE A 268 -19.47 3.18 -4.26
CA ILE A 268 -18.45 4.20 -4.09
C ILE A 268 -18.73 5.29 -5.12
N TYR A 269 -19.12 6.45 -4.63
CA TYR A 269 -19.35 7.66 -5.39
C TYR A 269 -18.04 8.45 -5.37
N LEU A 270 -17.44 8.65 -6.54
CA LEU A 270 -16.21 9.42 -6.67
C LEU A 270 -16.56 10.82 -7.14
N ASN A 271 -16.15 11.80 -6.33
CA ASN A 271 -16.27 13.21 -6.68
C ASN A 271 -15.03 13.57 -7.49
N ASP A 272 -15.12 13.52 -8.81
CA ASP A 272 -14.12 14.13 -9.68
C ASP A 272 -14.31 15.65 -9.56
N GLU A 273 -13.50 16.29 -8.71
CA GLU A 273 -13.31 17.74 -8.52
C GLU A 273 -14.29 18.65 -9.29
N ASN A 274 -15.58 18.69 -8.92
CA ASN A 274 -16.58 19.63 -9.46
C ASN A 274 -16.43 19.92 -10.98
N GLU A 275 -16.19 18.91 -11.83
CA GLU A 275 -16.20 19.13 -13.28
C GLU A 275 -17.64 19.42 -13.70
N VAL A 276 -17.93 20.71 -13.88
CA VAL A 276 -19.13 21.18 -14.56
C VAL A 276 -18.92 20.94 -16.04
N VAL A 277 -19.48 19.85 -16.55
CA VAL A 277 -19.53 19.58 -17.98
C VAL A 277 -20.62 20.47 -18.56
N VAL A 278 -20.20 21.48 -19.33
CA VAL A 278 -21.14 22.31 -20.09
C VAL A 278 -21.55 21.55 -21.34
N LEU A 279 -22.77 21.01 -21.35
CA LEU A 279 -23.34 20.43 -22.56
C LEU A 279 -23.86 21.56 -23.45
N ASN A 280 -23.18 21.78 -24.57
CA ASN A 280 -23.69 22.62 -25.65
C ASN A 280 -24.54 21.76 -26.57
N ASP A 281 -25.86 21.97 -26.56
CA ASP A 281 -26.70 21.40 -27.60
C ASP A 281 -26.44 22.18 -28.89
N ARG A 282 -25.95 21.51 -29.95
CA ARG A 282 -25.51 22.16 -31.20
C ARG A 282 -26.64 22.91 -31.94
N ALA A 283 -27.89 22.78 -31.48
CA ALA A 283 -29.09 23.31 -32.12
C ALA A 283 -29.63 24.63 -31.53
N GLU A 284 -29.31 25.00 -30.28
CA GLU A 284 -29.82 26.24 -29.66
C GLU A 284 -28.67 27.09 -29.10
N PRO A 285 -28.24 28.16 -29.81
CA PRO A 285 -27.26 29.09 -29.27
C PRO A 285 -27.88 29.86 -28.08
N GLY A 286 -27.47 29.52 -26.85
CA GLY A 286 -27.78 30.31 -25.65
C GLY A 286 -28.13 29.52 -24.38
N LYS A 287 -28.33 28.20 -24.44
CA LYS A 287 -28.53 27.35 -23.24
C LYS A 287 -27.28 26.55 -22.94
N TYR A 288 -26.63 26.89 -21.83
CA TYR A 288 -25.54 26.10 -21.24
C TYR A 288 -26.15 25.21 -20.16
N TYR A 289 -26.02 23.90 -20.29
CA TYR A 289 -26.35 22.98 -19.20
C TYR A 289 -25.07 22.67 -18.43
N GLU A 290 -24.97 23.24 -17.24
CA GLU A 290 -23.92 22.91 -16.27
C GLU A 290 -24.28 21.59 -15.58
N VAL A 291 -23.63 20.49 -15.97
CA VAL A 291 -23.87 19.16 -15.39
C VAL A 291 -22.68 18.77 -14.52
N LYS A 292 -22.93 18.39 -13.26
CA LYS A 292 -21.90 17.79 -12.41
C LYS A 292 -21.70 16.33 -12.82
N ARG A 293 -20.44 15.96 -13.09
CA ARG A 293 -20.08 14.57 -13.33
C ARG A 293 -19.90 13.83 -12.02
N GLU A 294 -20.66 12.76 -11.83
CA GLU A 294 -20.52 11.85 -10.69
C GLU A 294 -20.24 10.44 -11.21
N VAL A 295 -19.17 9.82 -10.72
CA VAL A 295 -18.77 8.46 -11.14
C VAL A 295 -19.13 7.49 -10.03
N ILE A 296 -20.08 6.61 -10.31
CA ILE A 296 -20.53 5.57 -9.38
C ILE A 296 -19.80 4.27 -9.71
N LYS A 297 -19.16 3.65 -8.71
CA LYS A 297 -18.50 2.35 -8.82
C LYS A 297 -18.99 1.41 -7.73
N ARG A 298 -19.04 0.10 -7.98
CA ARG A 298 -19.35 -0.89 -6.93
C ARG A 298 -18.12 -1.18 -6.09
N LEU A 299 -18.33 -1.51 -4.81
CA LEU A 299 -17.25 -2.10 -4.01
C LEU A 299 -16.90 -3.51 -4.51
N PHE A 300 -17.93 -4.32 -4.78
CA PHE A 300 -17.82 -5.66 -5.33
C PHE A 300 -18.76 -5.87 -6.51
N VAL A 301 -18.32 -6.64 -7.50
CA VAL A 301 -19.14 -7.10 -8.62
C VAL A 301 -19.42 -8.58 -8.39
N LEU A 302 -20.71 -8.94 -8.41
CA LEU A 302 -21.18 -10.30 -8.24
C LEU A 302 -21.65 -10.89 -9.58
N ASP A 303 -21.46 -12.20 -9.73
CA ASP A 303 -22.00 -13.05 -10.79
C ASP A 303 -22.46 -14.38 -10.15
N SER A 304 -23.43 -15.07 -10.77
CA SER A 304 -23.94 -16.38 -10.34
C SER A 304 -24.22 -16.47 -8.83
N VAL A 305 -25.13 -15.64 -8.32
CA VAL A 305 -25.43 -15.50 -6.89
C VAL A 305 -26.45 -16.54 -6.41
N VAL A 306 -26.12 -17.28 -5.35
CA VAL A 306 -27.03 -18.19 -4.66
C VAL A 306 -27.49 -17.56 -3.34
N LEU A 307 -28.81 -17.42 -3.18
CA LEU A 307 -29.43 -16.77 -2.03
C LEU A 307 -30.13 -17.79 -1.13
N TRP A 308 -30.04 -17.62 0.19
CA TRP A 308 -30.86 -18.37 1.13
C TRP A 308 -32.19 -17.69 1.41
N ARG A 309 -33.23 -18.52 1.58
CA ARG A 309 -34.54 -18.10 2.03
C ARG A 309 -34.98 -18.90 3.25
N ASP A 310 -35.68 -18.23 4.14
CA ASP A 310 -36.41 -18.92 5.21
C ASP A 310 -37.54 -19.76 4.58
N LYS A 311 -37.65 -21.02 5.00
CA LYS A 311 -38.64 -21.95 4.44
C LYS A 311 -40.09 -21.55 4.78
N ASN A 312 -40.29 -20.90 5.92
CA ASN A 312 -41.60 -20.55 6.47
C ASN A 312 -42.03 -19.16 6.04
N THR A 313 -41.13 -18.17 6.10
CA THR A 313 -41.46 -16.79 5.74
C THR A 313 -41.18 -16.46 4.27
N ASN A 314 -40.40 -17.31 3.58
CA ASN A 314 -39.89 -17.07 2.22
C ASN A 314 -39.06 -15.77 2.10
N GLU A 315 -38.61 -15.21 3.24
CA GLU A 315 -37.77 -14.02 3.30
C GLU A 315 -36.32 -14.36 3.00
N TYR A 316 -35.62 -13.41 2.37
CA TYR A 316 -34.19 -13.56 2.08
C TYR A 316 -33.34 -13.45 3.34
N MET A 317 -32.47 -14.45 3.53
CA MET A 317 -31.60 -14.52 4.69
C MET A 317 -30.17 -14.05 4.42
N GLY A 318 -29.70 -14.07 3.17
CA GLY A 318 -28.35 -13.63 2.79
C GLY A 318 -27.81 -14.36 1.55
N ILE A 319 -26.57 -14.04 1.17
CA ILE A 319 -25.84 -14.70 0.08
C ILE A 319 -25.13 -15.94 0.64
N GLU A 320 -25.47 -17.11 0.10
CA GLU A 320 -24.78 -18.36 0.44
C GLU A 320 -23.44 -18.45 -0.31
N SER A 321 -23.51 -18.36 -1.63
CA SER A 321 -22.34 -18.43 -2.51
C SER A 321 -22.52 -17.51 -3.71
N CYS A 322 -21.42 -17.07 -4.29
CA CYS A 322 -21.41 -16.23 -5.48
C CYS A 322 -20.05 -16.28 -6.17
N ARG A 323 -20.02 -15.89 -7.44
CA ARG A 323 -18.77 -15.46 -8.07
C ARG A 323 -18.57 -13.98 -7.79
N ILE A 324 -17.42 -13.61 -7.25
CA ILE A 324 -17.16 -12.25 -6.79
C ILE A 324 -15.83 -11.73 -7.31
N LYS A 325 -15.79 -10.43 -7.62
CA LYS A 325 -14.54 -9.68 -7.78
C LYS A 325 -14.64 -8.29 -7.17
N PRO A 326 -13.53 -7.71 -6.68
CA PRO A 326 -13.46 -6.29 -6.36
C PRO A 326 -13.91 -5.44 -7.56
N GLY A 327 -14.69 -4.40 -7.31
CA GLY A 327 -15.06 -3.44 -8.34
C GLY A 327 -13.85 -2.64 -8.83
N SER A 328 -14.00 -1.96 -9.97
CA SER A 328 -12.91 -1.23 -10.63
C SER A 328 -12.25 -0.15 -9.75
N PHE A 329 -12.98 0.35 -8.74
CA PHE A 329 -12.40 1.19 -7.70
C PHE A 329 -11.35 0.43 -6.89
N LEU A 330 -11.76 -0.67 -6.25
CA LEU A 330 -10.93 -1.40 -5.31
C LEU A 330 -9.83 -2.23 -6.01
N SER A 331 -10.12 -2.81 -7.17
CA SER A 331 -9.15 -3.64 -7.93
C SER A 331 -7.91 -2.85 -8.33
N SER A 332 -8.05 -1.55 -8.64
CA SER A 332 -6.94 -0.65 -8.95
C SER A 332 -5.95 -0.47 -7.80
N TYR A 333 -6.42 -0.55 -6.56
CA TYR A 333 -5.56 -0.50 -5.37
C TYR A 333 -4.98 -1.86 -5.01
N LEU A 334 -5.73 -2.94 -5.25
CA LEU A 334 -5.37 -4.31 -4.87
C LEU A 334 -4.33 -4.93 -5.80
N TYR A 335 -4.52 -4.82 -7.11
CA TYR A 335 -3.72 -5.53 -8.10
C TYR A 335 -2.64 -4.62 -8.73
N GLY A 336 -1.42 -5.14 -8.89
CA GLY A 336 -0.32 -4.45 -9.60
C GLY A 336 0.47 -3.40 -8.79
N SER A 337 -0.05 -2.90 -7.67
CA SER A 337 0.65 -1.93 -6.83
C SER A 337 1.53 -2.62 -5.77
N SER A 338 2.81 -2.82 -6.09
CA SER A 338 3.80 -3.42 -5.15
C SER A 338 4.06 -2.54 -3.91
N THR A 339 3.77 -1.24 -4.00
CA THR A 339 3.96 -0.28 -2.90
C THR A 339 2.85 -0.37 -1.85
N THR A 340 1.64 -0.78 -2.23
CA THR A 340 0.46 -0.82 -1.36
C THR A 340 0.17 -2.18 -0.74
N THR A 341 1.02 -3.21 -0.90
CA THR A 341 0.84 -4.47 -0.15
C THR A 341 1.40 -4.36 1.27
N ALA A 342 0.68 -4.88 2.27
CA ALA A 342 1.14 -5.11 3.64
C ALA A 342 0.85 -6.55 4.10
N LEU A 343 1.42 -6.94 5.24
CA LEU A 343 1.20 -8.25 5.87
C LEU A 343 0.32 -8.11 7.10
N LEU A 344 -0.89 -8.66 7.05
CA LEU A 344 -1.84 -8.74 8.17
C LEU A 344 -1.62 -10.05 8.93
N SER A 345 -1.50 -10.00 10.25
CA SER A 345 -1.45 -11.23 11.06
C SER A 345 -2.76 -12.03 10.92
N LYS A 346 -2.66 -13.36 10.78
CA LYS A 346 -3.84 -14.26 10.78
C LYS A 346 -4.74 -14.05 11.99
N LYS A 347 -4.14 -13.74 13.15
CA LYS A 347 -4.85 -13.44 14.39
C LYS A 347 -5.91 -12.35 14.23
N ALA A 348 -5.69 -11.38 13.34
CA ALA A 348 -6.68 -10.34 13.05
C ALA A 348 -8.03 -10.92 12.61
N LEU A 349 -8.05 -12.05 11.90
CA LEU A 349 -9.29 -12.74 11.51
C LEU A 349 -9.73 -13.76 12.56
N GLU A 350 -8.80 -14.50 13.17
CA GLU A 350 -9.10 -15.53 14.19
C GLU A 350 -9.74 -14.98 15.47
N TYR A 351 -9.45 -13.73 15.83
CA TYR A 351 -10.11 -13.10 16.96
C TYR A 351 -11.62 -13.09 16.80
N ASN A 352 -12.36 -13.33 17.89
CA ASN A 352 -13.81 -13.20 17.85
C ASN A 352 -14.23 -11.74 17.58
N SER A 353 -15.01 -11.51 16.53
CA SER A 353 -15.45 -10.17 16.08
C SER A 353 -16.25 -9.38 17.11
N TYR A 354 -16.93 -10.03 18.05
CA TYR A 354 -17.66 -9.36 19.12
C TYR A 354 -16.80 -9.11 20.36
N ARG A 355 -16.12 -10.15 20.88
CA ARG A 355 -15.36 -10.08 22.13
C ARG A 355 -14.04 -9.32 21.98
N HIS A 356 -13.37 -9.47 20.85
CA HIS A 356 -12.03 -8.94 20.59
C HIS A 356 -12.05 -7.86 19.50
N LYS A 357 -13.16 -7.11 19.39
CA LYS A 357 -13.29 -6.03 18.40
C LYS A 357 -12.16 -5.00 18.48
N TYR A 358 -11.71 -4.69 19.70
CA TYR A 358 -10.63 -3.74 19.93
C TYR A 358 -9.29 -4.26 19.41
N HIS A 359 -8.99 -5.55 19.64
CA HIS A 359 -7.81 -6.22 19.08
C HIS A 359 -7.84 -6.16 17.55
N LYS A 360 -8.95 -6.54 16.91
CA LYS A 360 -9.08 -6.49 15.44
C LYS A 360 -8.80 -5.11 14.86
N ARG A 361 -9.46 -4.09 15.40
CA ARG A 361 -9.30 -2.69 14.93
C ARG A 361 -7.87 -2.20 15.11
N LEU A 362 -7.26 -2.50 16.26
CA LEU A 362 -5.88 -2.10 16.53
C LEU A 362 -4.90 -2.80 15.59
N ILE A 363 -5.00 -4.12 15.39
CA ILE A 363 -4.11 -4.86 14.48
C ILE A 363 -4.22 -4.34 13.05
N ARG A 364 -5.45 -4.08 12.59
CA ARG A 364 -5.74 -3.49 11.27
C ARG A 364 -5.06 -2.13 11.10
N TYR A 365 -5.11 -1.27 12.11
CA TYR A 365 -4.43 0.02 12.12
C TYR A 365 -2.90 -0.10 12.19
N LEU A 366 -2.38 -0.95 13.07
CA LEU A 366 -0.95 -1.19 13.22
C LEU A 366 -0.35 -1.72 11.92
N THR A 367 -1.01 -2.67 11.26
CA THR A 367 -0.60 -3.17 9.94
C THR A 367 -0.45 -2.03 8.93
N TRP A 368 -1.44 -1.12 8.90
CA TRP A 368 -1.42 0.05 8.04
C TRP A 368 -0.28 1.02 8.38
N GLN A 369 -0.11 1.32 9.66
CA GLN A 369 0.88 2.26 10.16
C GLN A 369 2.31 1.74 10.03
N TRP A 370 2.56 0.47 10.31
CA TRP A 370 3.88 -0.13 10.20
C TRP A 370 4.37 -0.13 8.75
N ARG A 371 3.49 -0.38 7.77
CA ARG A 371 3.86 -0.23 6.35
C ARG A 371 4.35 1.19 6.05
N ILE A 372 3.60 2.20 6.49
CA ILE A 372 3.95 3.61 6.28
C ILE A 372 5.28 3.92 6.99
N ARG A 373 5.39 3.56 8.26
CA ARG A 373 6.57 3.84 9.09
C ARG A 373 7.82 3.12 8.62
N GLN A 374 7.69 1.91 8.07
CA GLN A 374 8.80 1.18 7.45
C GLN A 374 9.32 1.91 6.20
N MET A 375 8.43 2.45 5.36
CA MET A 375 8.87 3.27 4.20
C MET A 375 9.69 4.48 4.64
N PHE A 376 9.38 5.07 5.80
CA PHE A 376 10.04 6.26 6.34
C PHE A 376 11.04 5.96 7.47
N SER A 377 11.43 4.71 7.69
CA SER A 377 12.35 4.29 8.76
C SER A 377 12.01 4.84 10.17
N SER A 378 10.73 4.90 10.51
CA SER A 378 10.21 5.55 11.72
C SER A 378 9.37 4.61 12.60
N LEU A 379 9.72 3.31 12.61
CA LEU A 379 8.98 2.28 13.36
C LEU A 379 8.92 2.56 14.87
N ASN A 380 9.98 3.14 15.46
CA ASN A 380 10.06 3.44 16.89
C ASN A 380 9.27 4.69 17.33
N ARG A 381 8.58 5.38 16.40
CA ARG A 381 7.84 6.59 16.75
C ARG A 381 6.69 6.25 17.73
N PRO A 382 6.45 7.04 18.79
CA PRO A 382 5.29 6.85 19.66
C PRO A 382 3.96 7.05 18.89
N TYR A 383 2.92 6.35 19.32
CA TYR A 383 1.52 6.58 18.96
C TYR A 383 0.85 7.42 20.04
N SER A 384 0.01 8.38 19.66
CA SER A 384 -0.77 9.14 20.64
C SER A 384 -1.89 8.27 21.21
N ILE A 385 -2.12 8.35 22.52
CA ILE A 385 -3.25 7.65 23.16
C ILE A 385 -4.57 8.35 22.81
N GLY A 386 -4.65 9.66 23.07
CA GLY A 386 -5.84 10.48 22.86
C GLY A 386 -5.92 11.17 21.48
N GLY A 387 -7.03 11.88 21.28
CA GLY A 387 -7.36 12.62 20.06
C GLY A 387 -7.97 11.77 18.95
N ASP A 388 -8.47 12.42 17.89
CA ASP A 388 -9.22 11.79 16.79
C ASP A 388 -8.40 10.75 16.01
N LYS A 389 -7.07 10.86 16.06
CA LYS A 389 -6.12 9.94 15.41
C LYS A 389 -5.38 9.04 16.40
N GLY A 390 -5.71 9.12 17.69
CA GLY A 390 -5.08 8.33 18.74
C GLY A 390 -5.59 6.89 18.82
N LEU A 391 -4.88 6.06 19.57
CA LEU A 391 -5.19 4.63 19.74
C LEU A 391 -6.62 4.41 20.26
N LEU A 392 -7.11 5.25 21.17
CA LEU A 392 -8.47 5.12 21.70
C LEU A 392 -9.55 5.34 20.62
N ALA A 393 -9.36 6.32 19.74
CA ALA A 393 -10.25 6.58 18.62
C ALA A 393 -10.17 5.48 17.55
N VAL A 394 -8.96 4.96 17.30
CA VAL A 394 -8.73 3.82 16.40
C VAL A 394 -9.48 2.58 16.90
N MET A 395 -9.38 2.25 18.18
CA MET A 395 -10.09 1.11 18.77
C MET A 395 -11.61 1.37 18.84
N GLY A 396 -12.03 2.63 18.88
CA GLY A 396 -13.41 3.01 19.11
C GLY A 396 -13.84 2.73 20.55
N ILE A 397 -12.94 2.94 21.52
CA ILE A 397 -13.27 2.85 22.94
C ILE A 397 -14.12 4.07 23.30
N ASN A 398 -15.22 3.83 24.03
CA ASN A 398 -16.07 4.91 24.51
C ASN A 398 -15.35 5.70 25.61
N GLN A 399 -15.02 6.96 25.31
CA GLN A 399 -14.28 7.86 26.20
C GLN A 399 -15.13 8.44 27.34
N ASN A 400 -16.46 8.24 27.33
CA ASN A 400 -17.37 8.67 28.40
C ASN A 400 -17.38 7.72 29.61
N GLN A 401 -16.57 6.66 29.59
CA GLN A 401 -16.44 5.70 30.69
C GLN A 401 -15.44 6.18 31.75
N LYS A 402 -15.38 5.46 32.88
CA LYS A 402 -14.42 5.75 33.95
C LYS A 402 -12.97 5.69 33.39
N PRO A 403 -12.13 6.71 33.62
CA PRO A 403 -10.75 6.75 33.11
C PRO A 403 -9.91 5.50 33.36
N ASN A 404 -9.97 4.92 34.56
CA ASN A 404 -9.23 3.68 34.88
C ASN A 404 -9.65 2.54 33.94
N ARG A 405 -10.96 2.40 33.66
CA ARG A 405 -11.47 1.36 32.77
C ARG A 405 -10.99 1.56 31.33
N ILE A 406 -10.82 2.81 30.88
CA ILE A 406 -10.29 3.12 29.55
C ILE A 406 -8.81 2.72 29.48
N ARG A 407 -8.02 3.07 30.51
CA ARG A 407 -6.63 2.65 30.65
C ARG A 407 -6.51 1.13 30.63
N ASP A 408 -7.23 0.44 31.52
CA ASP A 408 -7.21 -1.01 31.64
C ASP A 408 -7.59 -1.69 30.32
N GLN A 409 -8.59 -1.16 29.58
CA GLN A 409 -8.96 -1.72 28.28
C GLN A 409 -7.85 -1.58 27.23
N LEU A 410 -7.19 -0.42 27.16
CA LEU A 410 -6.08 -0.23 26.22
C LEU A 410 -4.90 -1.14 26.58
N GLU A 411 -4.49 -1.13 27.84
CA GLU A 411 -3.36 -1.92 28.33
C GLU A 411 -3.61 -3.42 28.19
N ASN A 412 -4.79 -3.92 28.56
CA ASN A 412 -5.12 -5.35 28.40
C ASN A 412 -5.06 -5.78 26.93
N VAL A 413 -5.58 -4.96 26.00
CA VAL A 413 -5.49 -5.28 24.57
C VAL A 413 -4.02 -5.34 24.13
N LEU A 414 -3.18 -4.40 24.55
CA LEU A 414 -1.75 -4.42 24.20
C LEU A 414 -1.03 -5.63 24.81
N MET A 415 -1.31 -5.97 26.06
CA MET A 415 -0.77 -7.15 26.74
C MET A 415 -1.17 -8.45 26.02
N ASP A 416 -2.45 -8.60 25.66
CA ASP A 416 -2.95 -9.77 24.92
C ASP A 416 -2.21 -9.90 23.57
N LEU A 417 -2.07 -8.79 22.83
CA LEU A 417 -1.38 -8.78 21.54
C LEU A 417 0.11 -9.12 21.66
N GLU A 418 0.77 -8.71 22.75
CA GLU A 418 2.17 -9.04 23.02
C GLU A 418 2.33 -10.51 23.41
N GLN A 419 1.46 -11.00 24.30
CA GLN A 419 1.44 -12.40 24.74
C GLN A 419 1.20 -13.36 23.56
N GLU A 420 0.30 -13.00 22.65
CA GLU A 420 0.01 -13.76 21.43
C GLU A 420 1.01 -13.51 20.28
N LYS A 421 2.07 -12.72 20.52
CA LYS A 421 3.14 -12.39 19.55
C LYS A 421 2.63 -11.69 18.28
N VAL A 422 1.47 -11.03 18.36
CA VAL A 422 0.95 -10.18 17.28
C VAL A 422 1.74 -8.87 17.21
N ILE A 423 2.13 -8.34 18.37
CA ILE A 423 3.15 -7.29 18.51
C ILE A 423 4.38 -7.90 19.21
N SER A 424 5.57 -7.35 18.98
CA SER A 424 6.77 -7.84 19.68
C SER A 424 6.91 -7.25 21.08
N HIS A 425 6.54 -5.97 21.22
CA HIS A 425 6.69 -5.23 22.46
C HIS A 425 5.85 -3.95 22.44
N TRP A 426 5.38 -3.51 23.60
CA TRP A 426 4.86 -2.16 23.80
C TRP A 426 5.39 -1.54 25.10
N GLU A 427 5.59 -0.24 25.08
CA GLU A 427 6.00 0.55 26.25
C GLU A 427 5.45 1.97 26.16
N TYR A 428 5.30 2.63 27.31
CA TYR A 428 5.10 4.08 27.33
C TYR A 428 6.39 4.80 26.93
N GLU A 429 6.27 5.90 26.19
CA GLU A 429 7.43 6.72 25.81
C GLU A 429 8.13 7.32 27.03
N ASP A 430 7.34 7.85 27.95
CA ASP A 430 7.78 8.34 29.26
C ASP A 430 7.19 7.45 30.35
N ALA A 431 7.96 7.18 31.42
CA ALA A 431 7.48 6.40 32.55
C ALA A 431 6.21 7.03 33.15
N VAL A 432 5.19 6.20 33.41
CA VAL A 432 3.92 6.67 33.94
C VAL A 432 4.10 7.13 35.39
N ASP A 433 4.02 8.43 35.60
CA ASP A 433 3.93 9.08 36.91
C ASP A 433 2.59 8.77 37.59
N GLU A 434 2.60 7.81 38.52
CA GLU A 434 1.45 7.36 39.31
C GLU A 434 0.85 8.48 40.18
N GLU A 435 1.64 9.48 40.60
CA GLU A 435 1.11 10.59 41.40
C GLU A 435 0.16 11.47 40.57
N LYS A 436 0.46 11.65 39.28
CA LYS A 436 -0.41 12.42 38.37
C LYS A 436 -1.74 11.71 38.11
N LEU A 437 -1.80 10.39 38.22
CA LEU A 437 -3.03 9.61 38.03
C LEU A 437 -4.04 9.78 39.18
N THR A 438 -3.62 10.32 40.32
CA THR A 438 -4.51 10.64 41.45
C THR A 438 -5.17 12.02 41.34
N LYS A 439 -4.70 12.88 40.42
CA LYS A 439 -5.19 14.26 40.26
C LYS A 439 -6.53 14.32 39.54
N LYS A 440 -7.30 15.38 39.80
CA LYS A 440 -8.56 15.63 39.08
C LYS A 440 -8.29 15.80 37.58
N ASN A 441 -9.12 15.17 36.74
CA ASN A 441 -9.02 15.21 35.27
C ASN A 441 -7.67 14.71 34.71
N TRP A 442 -6.98 13.80 35.42
CA TRP A 442 -5.71 13.22 34.98
C TRP A 442 -5.78 12.60 33.58
N PHE A 443 -6.94 12.05 33.20
CA PHE A 443 -7.11 11.41 31.91
C PHE A 443 -6.86 12.36 30.74
N GLN A 444 -7.48 13.54 30.77
CA GLN A 444 -7.39 14.52 29.68
C GLN A 444 -6.06 15.27 29.72
N ASN A 445 -5.61 15.61 30.93
CA ASN A 445 -4.46 16.50 31.12
C ASN A 445 -3.11 15.78 31.11
N TYR A 446 -3.11 14.46 31.28
CA TYR A 446 -1.89 13.68 31.38
C TYR A 446 -1.94 12.43 30.51
N TYR A 447 -2.80 11.46 30.82
CA TYR A 447 -2.76 10.15 30.16
C TYR A 447 -3.03 10.22 28.65
N SER A 448 -4.01 11.02 28.22
CA SER A 448 -4.34 11.18 26.80
C SER A 448 -3.22 11.81 25.97
N GLN A 449 -2.29 12.50 26.63
CA GLN A 449 -1.15 13.18 25.99
C GLN A 449 0.09 12.29 25.90
N LEU A 450 0.10 11.14 26.58
CA LEU A 450 1.21 10.20 26.54
C LEU A 450 1.35 9.55 25.16
N GLY A 451 2.59 9.18 24.85
CA GLY A 451 2.96 8.35 23.71
C GLY A 451 3.12 6.89 24.12
N ILE A 452 2.67 5.95 23.28
CA ILE A 452 2.96 4.51 23.42
C ILE A 452 3.77 4.05 22.21
N ARG A 453 4.91 3.40 22.44
CA ARG A 453 5.67 2.72 21.39
C ARG A 453 5.14 1.30 21.23
N ILE A 454 4.83 0.91 20.00
CA ILE A 454 4.32 -0.44 19.67
C ILE A 454 5.14 -0.97 18.50
N LEU A 455 5.89 -2.05 18.75
CA LEU A 455 6.85 -2.60 17.79
C LEU A 455 6.27 -3.84 17.06
N PRO A 456 6.48 -3.96 15.73
CA PRO A 456 6.08 -5.13 14.97
C PRO A 456 6.97 -6.34 15.29
N PRO A 457 6.43 -7.58 15.17
CA PRO A 457 7.25 -8.79 15.22
C PRO A 457 8.39 -8.77 14.20
N LYS A 458 9.58 -9.23 14.60
CA LYS A 458 10.75 -9.33 13.70
C LYS A 458 10.46 -10.16 12.45
N GLU A 459 9.65 -11.20 12.61
CA GLU A 459 9.19 -12.07 11.51
C GLU A 459 8.40 -11.30 10.46
N LEU A 460 7.53 -10.37 10.88
CA LEU A 460 6.76 -9.51 9.97
C LEU A 460 7.69 -8.61 9.17
N ILE A 461 8.67 -7.96 9.81
CA ILE A 461 9.64 -7.07 9.13
C ILE A 461 10.40 -7.84 8.04
N ASN A 462 10.97 -8.99 8.39
CA ASN A 462 11.74 -9.82 7.47
C ASN A 462 10.90 -10.35 6.32
N SER A 463 9.69 -10.84 6.61
CA SER A 463 8.76 -11.35 5.59
C SER A 463 8.37 -10.26 4.61
N MET A 464 8.14 -9.05 5.11
CA MET A 464 7.76 -7.90 4.31
C MET A 464 8.88 -7.40 3.40
N GLU A 465 10.12 -7.38 3.89
CA GLU A 465 11.30 -7.10 3.04
C GLU A 465 11.46 -8.14 1.94
N SER A 466 11.24 -9.42 2.26
CA SER A 466 11.32 -10.50 1.28
C SER A 466 10.23 -10.39 0.20
N LEU A 467 9.01 -9.98 0.56
CA LEU A 467 7.91 -9.73 -0.39
C LEU A 467 8.23 -8.60 -1.36
N ILE A 468 8.81 -7.50 -0.86
CA ILE A 468 9.25 -6.38 -1.71
C ILE A 468 10.31 -6.87 -2.71
N LYS A 469 11.29 -7.66 -2.26
CA LYS A 469 12.33 -8.24 -3.14
C LYS A 469 11.74 -9.21 -4.18
N LYS A 470 10.79 -10.06 -3.79
CA LYS A 470 10.12 -11.02 -4.68
C LYS A 470 9.23 -10.34 -5.71
N LYS A 471 8.44 -9.33 -5.33
CA LYS A 471 7.59 -8.58 -6.28
C LYS A 471 8.44 -7.73 -7.23
N ASN A 472 9.51 -7.08 -6.75
CA ASN A 472 10.42 -6.32 -7.63
C ASN A 472 11.18 -7.21 -8.63
N SER A 473 11.58 -8.42 -8.23
CA SER A 473 12.19 -9.39 -9.14
C SER A 473 11.19 -9.95 -10.16
N ASN A 474 9.94 -10.19 -9.75
CA ASN A 474 8.86 -10.58 -10.66
C ASN A 474 8.48 -9.47 -11.64
N VAL A 475 8.43 -8.21 -11.22
CA VAL A 475 8.22 -7.05 -12.12
C VAL A 475 9.37 -6.96 -13.14
N LYS A 476 10.64 -7.07 -12.70
CA LYS A 476 11.79 -7.11 -13.62
C LYS A 476 11.75 -8.32 -14.57
N ARG A 477 11.15 -9.45 -14.16
CA ARG A 477 11.02 -10.67 -14.98
C ARG A 477 9.83 -10.59 -15.94
N ALA A 478 8.73 -9.94 -15.54
CA ALA A 478 7.56 -9.64 -16.35
C ALA A 478 7.87 -8.56 -17.39
N GLU A 479 8.64 -7.52 -17.02
CA GLU A 479 9.20 -6.54 -17.95
C GLU A 479 10.15 -7.23 -18.95
N LYS A 480 11.05 -8.12 -18.51
CA LYS A 480 11.89 -8.92 -19.42
C LYS A 480 11.12 -9.92 -20.29
N ALA A 481 9.93 -10.35 -19.88
CA ALA A 481 9.07 -11.25 -20.65
C ALA A 481 8.19 -10.49 -21.66
N ALA A 482 7.73 -9.29 -21.30
CA ALA A 482 7.03 -8.37 -22.20
C ALA A 482 7.98 -7.78 -23.26
N VAL A 483 9.24 -7.50 -22.89
CA VAL A 483 10.29 -6.98 -23.78
C VAL A 483 10.80 -8.02 -24.81
N LYS A 484 10.42 -9.30 -24.69
CA LYS A 484 10.73 -10.31 -25.72
C LYS A 484 9.78 -10.31 -26.92
N LYS A 485 8.79 -9.41 -26.96
CA LYS A 485 8.07 -9.07 -28.19
C LYS A 485 8.21 -7.57 -28.42
N GLU A 486 9.01 -7.23 -29.44
CA GLU A 486 9.30 -5.89 -29.96
C GLU A 486 10.20 -5.01 -29.08
N ASP A 487 11.50 -5.28 -29.11
CA ASP A 487 12.51 -4.22 -28.98
C ASP A 487 13.47 -4.33 -30.17
N GLN A 488 13.11 -3.70 -31.28
CA GLN A 488 14.12 -3.13 -32.18
C GLN A 488 14.57 -1.83 -31.51
N PHE A 489 15.88 -1.73 -31.22
CA PHE A 489 16.51 -0.51 -30.73
C PHE A 489 16.25 0.64 -31.73
N ILE A 490 15.32 1.54 -31.40
CA ILE A 490 15.07 2.76 -32.16
C ILE A 490 16.14 3.78 -31.76
N ASN A 491 16.88 4.26 -32.75
CA ASN A 491 17.92 5.26 -32.60
C ASN A 491 17.31 6.60 -32.15
N SER A 492 18.05 7.44 -31.41
CA SER A 492 17.55 8.72 -30.85
C SER A 492 16.84 9.60 -31.88
N ASP A 493 17.30 9.57 -33.14
CA ASP A 493 16.79 10.42 -34.22
C ASP A 493 15.48 9.89 -34.85
N GLU A 494 15.23 8.59 -34.84
CA GLU A 494 13.98 7.99 -35.33
C GLU A 494 12.80 8.30 -34.41
N SER A 495 13.05 8.38 -33.09
CA SER A 495 12.03 8.74 -32.11
C SER A 495 11.48 10.15 -32.31
N GLU A 496 12.34 11.12 -32.69
CA GLU A 496 11.91 12.50 -32.91
C GLU A 496 11.12 12.67 -34.22
N HIS A 497 11.43 11.86 -35.24
CA HIS A 497 10.69 11.87 -36.51
C HIS A 497 9.24 11.41 -36.33
N LEU A 498 9.03 10.29 -35.62
CA LEU A 498 7.69 9.73 -35.36
C LEU A 498 6.79 10.69 -34.58
N ILE A 499 7.35 11.39 -33.59
CA ILE A 499 6.61 12.39 -32.81
C ILE A 499 6.17 13.55 -33.72
N ARG A 500 7.03 13.98 -34.64
CA ARG A 500 6.71 15.06 -35.60
C ARG A 500 5.61 14.64 -36.57
N GLU A 501 5.66 13.43 -37.11
CA GLU A 501 4.60 12.94 -38.00
C GLU A 501 3.24 12.91 -37.29
N LYS A 502 3.21 12.47 -36.03
CA LYS A 502 1.98 12.47 -35.24
C LYS A 502 1.47 13.89 -34.96
N LEU A 503 2.36 14.84 -34.66
CA LEU A 503 2.00 16.26 -34.53
C LEU A 503 1.45 16.85 -35.83
N VAL A 504 2.05 16.52 -36.98
CA VAL A 504 1.55 16.93 -38.30
C VAL A 504 0.15 16.38 -38.51
N PHE A 505 -0.07 15.09 -38.25
CA PHE A 505 -1.38 14.46 -38.37
C PHE A 505 -2.44 15.16 -37.52
N LEU A 506 -2.17 15.42 -36.24
CA LEU A 506 -3.13 16.07 -35.35
C LEU A 506 -3.41 17.53 -35.75
N HIS A 507 -2.38 18.27 -36.14
CA HIS A 507 -2.52 19.68 -36.53
C HIS A 507 -3.24 19.86 -37.86
N THR A 508 -2.97 19.00 -38.86
CA THR A 508 -3.54 19.14 -40.20
C THR A 508 -4.84 18.37 -40.40
N LYS A 509 -4.95 17.12 -39.92
CA LYS A 509 -6.16 16.30 -40.12
C LYS A 509 -7.20 16.47 -39.03
N LYS A 510 -6.80 16.64 -37.75
CA LYS A 510 -7.73 16.88 -36.65
C LYS A 510 -7.97 18.37 -36.34
N LYS A 511 -7.33 19.28 -37.09
CA LYS A 511 -7.43 20.75 -36.96
C LYS A 511 -7.18 21.28 -35.54
N ILE A 512 -6.35 20.58 -34.75
CA ILE A 512 -5.96 21.02 -33.41
C ILE A 512 -4.87 22.08 -33.53
N THR A 513 -4.97 23.19 -32.81
CA THR A 513 -4.01 24.28 -32.90
C THR A 513 -2.69 23.94 -32.20
N MET A 514 -1.58 24.53 -32.65
CA MET A 514 -0.28 24.41 -31.95
C MET A 514 -0.32 24.91 -30.50
N ARG A 515 -1.26 25.82 -30.18
CA ARG A 515 -1.45 26.30 -28.81
C ARG A 515 -2.04 25.21 -27.93
N GLU A 516 -3.08 24.53 -28.39
CA GLU A 516 -3.70 23.42 -27.67
C GLU A 516 -2.73 22.25 -27.49
N LEU A 517 -2.03 21.84 -28.56
CA LEU A 517 -1.01 20.79 -28.47
C LEU A 517 0.11 21.16 -27.48
N SER A 518 0.50 22.44 -27.42
CA SER A 518 1.53 22.87 -26.46
C SER A 518 1.09 22.78 -25.01
N VAL A 519 -0.19 23.05 -24.73
CA VAL A 519 -0.80 22.89 -23.40
C VAL A 519 -0.88 21.42 -23.04
N GLU A 520 -1.34 20.58 -23.96
CA GLU A 520 -1.46 19.12 -23.76
C GLU A 520 -0.10 18.44 -23.48
N ILE A 521 0.95 18.84 -24.21
CA ILE A 521 2.30 18.29 -24.05
C ILE A 521 3.02 18.92 -22.84
N GLY A 522 2.57 20.09 -22.37
CA GLY A 522 3.18 20.81 -21.26
C GLY A 522 4.52 21.46 -21.61
N ILE A 523 4.70 21.89 -22.87
CA ILE A 523 5.85 22.68 -23.34
C ILE A 523 5.39 24.00 -23.94
N SER A 524 6.25 25.02 -23.99
CA SER A 524 5.83 26.32 -24.52
C SER A 524 5.55 26.25 -26.03
N GLN A 525 4.51 26.96 -26.48
CA GLN A 525 4.11 27.03 -27.89
C GLN A 525 5.25 27.41 -28.86
N PRO A 526 6.16 28.34 -28.52
CA PRO A 526 7.35 28.61 -29.34
C PRO A 526 8.31 27.42 -29.44
N THR A 527 8.44 26.62 -28.37
CA THR A 527 9.32 25.44 -28.34
C THR A 527 8.73 24.31 -29.17
N LEU A 528 7.43 24.05 -29.04
CA LEU A 528 6.72 23.07 -29.88
C LEU A 528 6.75 23.47 -31.36
N SER A 529 6.53 24.76 -31.67
CA SER A 529 6.56 25.27 -33.04
C SER A 529 7.96 25.16 -33.67
N ARG A 530 9.03 25.44 -32.91
CA ARG A 530 10.41 25.24 -33.38
C ARG A 530 10.72 23.76 -33.61
N PHE A 531 10.27 22.88 -32.70
CA PHE A 531 10.35 21.44 -32.88
C PHE A 531 9.62 21.02 -34.14
N TYR A 532 8.33 21.33 -34.27
CA TYR A 532 7.53 21.03 -35.45
C TYR A 532 8.20 21.44 -36.78
N ASN A 533 8.74 22.66 -36.86
CA ASN A 533 9.35 23.20 -38.07
C ASN A 533 10.82 22.80 -38.31
N GLN A 534 11.37 21.84 -37.56
CA GLN A 534 12.80 21.43 -37.64
C GLN A 534 13.81 22.57 -37.39
N LYS A 535 13.40 23.63 -36.69
CA LYS A 535 14.25 24.81 -36.41
C LYS A 535 14.98 24.72 -35.06
N THR A 536 14.93 23.57 -34.39
CA THR A 536 15.56 23.37 -33.07
C THR A 536 16.96 22.76 -33.24
N LYS A 537 18.01 23.47 -32.78
CA LYS A 537 19.38 22.93 -32.76
C LYS A 537 19.61 21.86 -31.67
N ARG A 538 18.93 21.99 -30.53
CA ARG A 538 18.95 21.02 -29.42
C ARG A 538 17.72 21.24 -28.53
N LEU A 539 16.97 20.17 -28.22
CA LEU A 539 15.90 20.23 -27.21
C LEU A 539 16.51 20.10 -25.81
N SER A 540 15.86 20.71 -24.81
CA SER A 540 16.16 20.39 -23.41
C SER A 540 15.71 18.97 -23.11
N ASP A 541 16.45 18.28 -22.23
CA ASP A 541 16.12 16.90 -21.83
C ASP A 541 14.68 16.82 -21.28
N THR A 542 14.26 17.85 -20.52
CA THR A 542 12.89 17.99 -20.00
C THR A 542 11.81 18.11 -21.08
N ALA A 543 12.10 18.76 -22.21
CA ALA A 543 11.14 18.89 -23.32
C ALA A 543 11.09 17.59 -24.15
N LYS A 544 12.23 16.91 -24.29
CA LYS A 544 12.33 15.62 -24.97
C LYS A 544 11.54 14.54 -24.21
N ASP A 545 11.66 14.49 -22.89
CA ASP A 545 10.90 13.55 -22.05
C ASP A 545 9.39 13.78 -22.14
N LYS A 546 8.95 15.04 -22.10
CA LYS A 546 7.53 15.40 -22.24
C LYS A 546 6.95 15.00 -23.60
N LEU A 547 7.69 15.24 -24.69
CA LEU A 547 7.29 14.83 -26.04
C LEU A 547 7.22 13.30 -26.18
N ASN A 548 8.19 12.58 -25.62
CA ASN A 548 8.20 11.12 -25.62
C ASN A 548 7.04 10.52 -24.81
N GLN A 549 6.77 11.06 -23.62
CA GLN A 549 5.64 10.61 -22.79
C GLN A 549 4.30 10.89 -23.47
N TRP A 550 4.15 12.06 -24.07
CA TRP A 550 2.94 12.40 -24.83
C TRP A 550 2.74 11.46 -26.01
N TYR A 551 3.78 11.18 -26.79
CA TYR A 551 3.67 10.25 -27.92
C TYR A 551 3.31 8.83 -27.48
N LYS A 552 3.92 8.32 -26.41
CA LYS A 552 3.54 7.01 -25.83
C LYS A 552 2.06 6.97 -25.42
N ARG A 553 1.54 8.05 -24.84
CA ARG A 553 0.10 8.16 -24.50
C ARG A 553 -0.77 8.13 -25.76
N GLN A 554 -0.39 8.88 -26.80
CA GLN A 554 -1.14 8.89 -28.07
C GLN A 554 -1.17 7.51 -28.74
N VAL A 555 -0.07 6.75 -28.70
CA VAL A 555 -0.03 5.37 -29.21
C VAL A 555 -0.95 4.43 -28.43
N ILE A 556 -1.11 4.64 -27.12
CA ILE A 556 -2.07 3.87 -26.30
C ILE A 556 -3.51 4.25 -26.67
N ILE A 557 -3.80 5.55 -26.83
CA ILE A 557 -5.13 6.05 -27.20
C ILE A 557 -5.55 5.55 -28.59
N ASP A 558 -4.64 5.48 -29.57
CA ASP A 558 -4.97 4.93 -30.90
C ASP A 558 -5.22 3.40 -30.88
N LYS A 559 -4.80 2.69 -29.82
CA LYS A 559 -4.98 1.24 -29.64
C LYS A 559 -6.22 0.87 -28.81
N MET A 560 -6.83 1.85 -28.13
CA MET A 560 -8.15 1.76 -27.53
C MET A 560 -9.21 2.08 -28.58
#